data_AF-I7CEF1-F1
#
_entry.id   AF-I7CEF1-F1
#
_cell.length_a   1.000
_cell.length_b   1.000
_cell.length_c   1.000
_cell.angle_alpha   90.00
_cell.angle_beta   90.00
_cell.angle_gamma   90.00
#
_symmetry.space_group_name_H-M   'P 1'
#
loop_
_entity.id
_entity.type
_entity.pdbx_description
1 polymer ?
#
loop_
_entity_poly.entity_id
_entity_poly.type
_entity_poly.pdbx_seq_one_letter_code
_entity_poly.pdbx_strand_id
1 'polypeptide(L)'
;MRLNFEFRRTKSLLKRLLRLWKKYFWNHLVRFNAFLDRKSEFYNWKLSPSQASKEEIEVYEKFIACLGGWKNITGFVAKSKSWHFQLVHEFLVDWEKLNKFDVKILSYDWPILELVSYSYSKWIVKRLRKHTHMPSWVFKRKLRKTTG
;
A
#
# COMPACT_ATOMS: atom_id res chain seq x y z
N MET A 1 -49.97 21.71 43.80
CA MET A 1 -50.11 21.30 42.37
C MET A 1 -48.93 21.66 41.47
N ARG A 2 -48.22 22.79 41.64
CA ARG A 2 -47.07 23.19 40.79
C ARG A 2 -45.89 22.19 40.77
N LEU A 3 -45.54 21.58 41.91
CA LEU A 3 -44.42 20.62 42.02
C LEU A 3 -44.58 19.37 41.12
N ASN A 4 -45.81 18.86 40.94
CA ASN A 4 -46.06 17.70 40.08
C ASN A 4 -45.90 18.01 38.58
N PHE A 5 -46.11 19.27 38.18
CA PHE A 5 -46.00 19.69 36.80
C PHE A 5 -44.52 19.87 36.40
N GLU A 6 -43.71 20.47 37.27
CA GLU A 6 -42.26 20.58 37.07
C GLU A 6 -41.58 19.20 37.02
N PHE A 7 -41.99 18.28 37.89
CA PHE A 7 -41.45 16.91 37.91
C PHE A 7 -41.80 16.10 36.65
N ARG A 8 -42.97 16.32 36.05
CA ARG A 8 -43.33 15.72 34.75
C ARG A 8 -42.53 16.34 33.59
N ARG A 9 -42.27 17.65 33.65
CA ARG A 9 -41.50 18.38 32.64
C ARG A 9 -40.03 17.97 32.62
N THR A 10 -39.41 17.78 33.79
CA THR A 10 -38.03 17.28 33.92
C THR A 10 -37.89 15.85 33.43
N LYS A 11 -38.83 14.95 33.76
CA LYS A 11 -38.85 13.56 33.22
C LYS A 11 -38.99 13.52 31.70
N SER A 12 -39.78 14.42 31.12
CA SER A 12 -39.94 14.53 29.66
C SER A 12 -38.66 15.02 28.96
N LEU A 13 -38.02 16.05 29.52
CA LEU A 13 -36.73 16.56 29.04
C LEU A 13 -35.62 15.52 29.13
N LEU A 14 -35.54 14.78 30.25
CA LEU A 14 -34.55 13.72 30.44
C LEU A 14 -34.71 12.60 29.40
N LYS A 15 -35.96 12.20 29.09
CA LYS A 15 -36.25 11.22 28.04
C LYS A 15 -35.84 11.71 26.65
N ARG A 16 -36.03 13.00 26.33
CA ARG A 16 -35.58 13.59 25.06
C ARG A 16 -34.07 13.65 24.96
N LEU A 17 -33.39 14.07 26.03
CA LEU A 17 -31.93 14.09 26.11
C LEU A 17 -31.33 12.69 25.94
N LEU A 18 -31.91 11.67 26.59
CA LEU A 18 -31.49 10.28 26.44
C LEU A 18 -31.64 9.77 25.00
N ARG A 19 -32.72 10.12 24.29
CA ARG A 19 -32.89 9.74 22.87
C ARG A 19 -31.88 10.43 21.97
N LEU A 20 -31.66 11.73 22.18
CA LEU A 20 -30.66 12.48 21.42
C LEU A 20 -29.25 11.91 21.65
N TRP A 21 -28.89 11.68 22.92
CA TRP A 21 -27.60 11.10 23.28
C TRP A 21 -27.41 9.72 22.65
N LYS A 22 -28.42 8.83 22.74
CA LYS A 22 -28.37 7.52 22.06
C LYS A 22 -28.16 7.67 20.56
N LYS A 23 -28.87 8.59 19.89
CA LYS A 23 -28.71 8.83 18.45
C LYS A 23 -27.29 9.30 18.10
N TYR A 24 -26.73 10.25 18.84
CA TYR A 24 -25.37 10.73 18.63
C TYR A 24 -24.32 9.66 18.91
N PHE A 25 -24.48 8.91 20.01
CA PHE A 25 -23.61 7.80 20.37
C PHE A 25 -23.58 6.72 19.28
N TRP A 26 -24.76 6.29 18.80
CA TRP A 26 -24.84 5.29 17.72
C TRP A 26 -24.21 5.78 16.42
N ASN A 27 -24.47 7.03 16.01
CA ASN A 27 -23.83 7.61 14.84
C ASN A 27 -22.30 7.67 14.98
N HIS A 28 -21.80 7.97 16.19
CA HIS A 28 -20.36 7.99 16.43
C HIS A 28 -19.75 6.59 16.41
N LEU A 29 -20.43 5.61 17.00
CA LEU A 29 -20.01 4.22 17.05
C LEU A 29 -19.97 3.61 15.63
N VAL A 30 -20.97 3.88 14.79
CA VAL A 30 -20.97 3.46 13.38
C VAL A 30 -19.81 4.09 12.60
N ARG A 31 -19.55 5.39 12.77
CA ARG A 31 -18.41 6.07 12.12
C ARG A 31 -17.07 5.53 12.60
N PHE A 32 -16.95 5.24 13.90
CA PHE A 32 -15.75 4.68 14.49
C PHE A 32 -15.49 3.25 14.01
N ASN A 33 -16.54 2.42 13.90
CA ASN A 33 -16.41 1.07 13.35
C ASN A 33 -15.96 1.11 11.88
N ALA A 34 -16.58 1.94 11.04
CA ALA A 34 -16.16 2.11 9.66
C ALA A 34 -14.70 2.62 9.53
N PHE A 35 -14.24 3.43 10.48
CA PHE A 35 -12.84 3.86 10.55
C PHE A 35 -11.91 2.70 10.92
N LEU A 36 -12.27 1.88 11.91
CA LEU A 36 -11.52 0.69 12.29
C LEU A 36 -11.48 -0.34 11.16
N ASP A 37 -12.58 -0.56 10.45
CA ASP A 37 -12.66 -1.47 9.31
C ASP A 37 -11.71 -1.05 8.18
N ARG A 38 -11.71 0.23 7.79
CA ARG A 38 -10.75 0.74 6.80
C ARG A 38 -9.30 0.60 7.24
N LYS A 39 -9.03 0.77 8.54
CA LYS A 39 -7.68 0.58 9.08
C LYS A 39 -7.30 -0.90 9.07
N SER A 40 -8.21 -1.79 9.44
CA SER A 40 -7.98 -3.24 9.49
C SER A 40 -7.76 -3.79 8.09
N GLU A 41 -8.51 -3.35 7.08
CA GLU A 41 -8.30 -3.67 5.67
C GLU A 41 -6.87 -3.33 5.23
N PHE A 42 -6.38 -2.13 5.56
CA PHE A 42 -5.03 -1.71 5.22
C PHE A 42 -3.95 -2.49 5.97
N TYR A 43 -4.18 -2.82 7.25
CA TYR A 43 -3.27 -3.68 8.01
C TYR A 43 -3.24 -5.10 7.46
N ASN A 44 -4.40 -5.66 7.10
CA ASN A 44 -4.54 -6.96 6.45
C ASN A 44 -3.83 -6.95 5.09
N TRP A 45 -3.97 -5.88 4.30
CA TRP A 45 -3.24 -5.71 3.06
C TRP A 45 -1.72 -5.77 3.27
N LYS A 46 -1.18 -5.15 4.33
CA LYS A 46 0.25 -5.25 4.67
C LYS A 46 0.67 -6.65 5.11
N LEU A 47 -0.12 -7.28 5.98
CA LEU A 47 0.24 -8.55 6.62
C LEU A 47 0.00 -9.78 5.73
N SER A 48 -0.87 -9.66 4.72
CA SER A 48 -1.27 -10.76 3.85
C SER A 48 -0.78 -10.57 2.40
N PRO A 49 0.52 -10.72 2.10
CA PRO A 49 1.01 -10.66 0.73
C PRO A 49 0.33 -11.65 -0.23
N SER A 50 -0.28 -12.73 0.30
CA SER A 50 -1.06 -13.71 -0.47
C SER A 50 -2.30 -13.12 -1.11
N GLN A 51 -2.91 -12.12 -0.47
CA GLN A 51 -4.21 -11.58 -0.83
C GLN A 51 -4.03 -10.33 -1.70
N ALA A 52 -3.40 -10.51 -2.87
CA ALA A 52 -3.39 -9.50 -3.91
C ALA A 52 -4.57 -9.73 -4.86
N SER A 53 -5.16 -8.65 -5.37
CA SER A 53 -6.21 -8.76 -6.38
C SER A 53 -5.59 -9.21 -7.71
N LYS A 54 -6.41 -9.70 -8.65
CA LYS A 54 -5.91 -10.12 -9.96
C LYS A 54 -5.32 -8.94 -10.74
N GLU A 55 -5.97 -7.78 -10.65
CA GLU A 55 -5.51 -6.54 -11.28
C GLU A 55 -4.15 -6.11 -10.72
N GLU A 56 -3.95 -6.22 -9.41
CA GLU A 56 -2.68 -5.92 -8.76
C GLU A 56 -1.55 -6.86 -9.23
N ILE A 57 -1.86 -8.15 -9.36
CA ILE A 57 -0.92 -9.16 -9.86
C ILE A 57 -0.53 -8.86 -11.31
N GLU A 58 -1.49 -8.59 -12.18
CA GLU A 58 -1.24 -8.22 -13.58
C GLU A 58 -0.35 -6.99 -13.70
N VAL A 59 -0.55 -5.98 -12.83
CA VAL A 59 0.29 -4.79 -12.79
C VAL A 59 1.72 -5.15 -12.42
N TYR A 60 1.94 -6.03 -11.43
CA TYR A 60 3.28 -6.48 -11.06
C TYR A 60 3.96 -7.28 -12.17
N GLU A 61 3.24 -8.16 -12.84
CA GLU A 61 3.77 -8.95 -13.96
C GLU A 61 4.15 -8.05 -15.14
N LYS A 62 3.26 -7.12 -15.53
CA LYS A 62 3.53 -6.14 -16.58
C LYS A 62 4.73 -5.26 -16.22
N PHE A 63 4.83 -4.81 -14.97
CA PHE A 63 5.95 -4.01 -14.49
C PHE A 63 7.29 -4.74 -14.65
N ILE A 64 7.35 -6.01 -14.20
CA ILE A 64 8.57 -6.82 -14.35
C ILE A 64 8.88 -7.14 -15.82
N ALA A 65 7.85 -7.37 -16.65
CA ALA A 65 8.03 -7.55 -18.08
C ALA A 65 8.64 -6.29 -18.74
N CYS A 66 8.25 -5.09 -18.31
CA CYS A 66 8.83 -3.84 -18.80
C CYS A 66 10.32 -3.68 -18.44
N LEU A 67 10.80 -4.36 -17.39
CA LEU A 67 12.22 -4.39 -17.05
C LEU A 67 13.00 -5.49 -17.80
N GLY A 68 12.39 -6.19 -18.76
CA GLY A 68 12.99 -7.34 -19.45
C GLY A 68 12.85 -8.66 -18.68
N GLY A 69 11.98 -8.70 -17.66
CA GLY A 69 11.75 -9.86 -16.81
C GLY A 69 12.84 -10.10 -15.76
N TRP A 70 12.63 -11.09 -14.89
CA TRP A 70 13.60 -11.45 -13.84
C TRP A 70 14.97 -11.90 -14.36
N LYS A 71 15.04 -12.33 -15.63
CA LYS A 71 16.31 -12.69 -16.28
C LYS A 71 17.21 -11.47 -16.52
N ASN A 72 16.60 -10.30 -16.73
CA ASN A 72 17.34 -9.05 -16.93
C ASN A 72 17.75 -8.36 -15.62
N ILE A 73 17.23 -8.81 -14.47
CA ILE A 73 17.47 -8.19 -13.17
C ILE A 73 18.47 -9.06 -12.39
N THR A 74 19.67 -8.55 -12.13
CA THR A 74 20.72 -9.25 -11.35
C THR A 74 20.67 -8.98 -9.86
N GLY A 75 20.13 -7.84 -9.47
CA GLY A 75 20.06 -7.39 -8.09
C GLY A 75 18.85 -6.49 -7.87
N PHE A 76 18.23 -6.61 -6.70
CA PHE A 76 17.10 -5.76 -6.33
C PHE A 76 17.16 -5.38 -4.85
N VAL A 77 17.09 -4.09 -4.56
CA VAL A 77 17.03 -3.57 -3.19
C VAL A 77 15.86 -2.61 -3.05
N ALA A 78 15.05 -2.85 -2.02
CA ALA A 78 13.93 -1.99 -1.66
C ALA A 78 14.25 -1.13 -0.43
N LYS A 79 14.37 0.18 -0.64
CA LYS A 79 14.47 1.16 0.45
C LYS A 79 13.08 1.57 0.92
N SER A 80 12.99 2.53 1.84
CA SER A 80 11.71 3.00 2.37
C SER A 80 10.83 3.69 1.32
N LYS A 81 11.45 4.40 0.37
CA LYS A 81 10.80 5.22 -0.66
C LYS A 81 11.39 5.04 -2.06
N SER A 82 12.23 4.02 -2.27
CA SER A 82 12.82 3.76 -3.58
C SER A 82 13.12 2.29 -3.80
N TRP A 83 13.17 1.92 -5.07
CA TRP A 83 13.49 0.61 -5.59
C TRP A 83 14.71 0.72 -6.47
N HIS A 84 15.70 -0.11 -6.19
CA HIS A 84 16.99 -0.07 -6.87
C HIS A 84 17.17 -1.40 -7.59
N PHE A 85 17.22 -1.36 -8.91
CA PHE A 85 17.40 -2.52 -9.77
C PHE A 85 18.79 -2.49 -10.38
N GLN A 86 19.47 -3.63 -10.39
CA GLN A 86 20.69 -3.83 -11.17
C GLN A 86 20.31 -4.64 -12.41
N LEU A 87 20.48 -4.06 -13.59
CA LEU A 87 20.06 -4.63 -14.87
C LEU A 87 21.24 -5.25 -15.63
N VAL A 88 20.97 -6.23 -16.51
CA VAL A 88 21.98 -6.86 -17.38
C VAL A 88 22.05 -6.17 -18.74
N HIS A 89 20.89 -5.90 -19.33
CA HIS A 89 20.74 -5.29 -20.64
C HIS A 89 19.78 -4.10 -20.59
N GLU A 90 20.27 -2.93 -20.98
CA GLU A 90 19.50 -1.68 -21.06
C GLU A 90 18.39 -1.77 -22.11
N PHE A 91 18.71 -2.30 -23.29
CA PHE A 91 17.79 -2.35 -24.43
C PHE A 91 16.56 -3.26 -24.20
N LEU A 92 16.58 -4.10 -23.17
CA LEU A 92 15.42 -4.92 -22.78
C LEU A 92 14.40 -4.14 -21.93
N VAL A 93 14.75 -2.94 -21.48
CA VAL A 93 13.85 -2.08 -20.72
C VAL A 93 12.93 -1.32 -21.67
N ASP A 94 11.63 -1.51 -21.50
CA ASP A 94 10.60 -0.74 -22.18
C ASP A 94 10.35 0.56 -21.41
N TRP A 95 11.14 1.58 -21.72
CA TRP A 95 11.07 2.89 -21.07
C TRP A 95 9.73 3.58 -21.23
N GLU A 96 9.08 3.42 -22.40
CA GLU A 96 7.78 4.02 -22.68
C GLU A 96 6.69 3.44 -21.79
N LYS A 97 6.66 2.11 -21.63
CA LYS A 97 5.70 1.45 -20.73
C LYS A 97 6.06 1.70 -19.28
N LEU A 98 7.34 1.75 -18.92
CA LEU A 98 7.78 2.01 -17.55
C LEU A 98 7.22 3.35 -17.03
N ASN A 99 7.21 4.38 -17.87
CA ASN A 99 6.65 5.70 -17.56
C ASN A 99 5.13 5.71 -17.35
N LYS A 100 4.41 4.66 -17.78
CA LYS A 100 2.96 4.54 -17.57
C LYS A 100 2.61 3.97 -16.19
N PHE A 101 3.57 3.41 -15.48
CA PHE A 101 3.39 3.01 -14.09
C PHE A 101 3.51 4.24 -13.18
N ASP A 102 2.86 4.22 -12.03
CA ASP A 102 2.95 5.27 -11.01
C ASP A 102 4.29 5.22 -10.24
N VAL A 103 5.40 5.15 -10.98
CA VAL A 103 6.78 5.14 -10.50
C VAL A 103 7.57 6.20 -11.25
N LYS A 104 8.37 6.97 -10.53
CA LYS A 104 9.25 7.99 -11.13
C LYS A 104 10.67 7.45 -11.20
N ILE A 105 11.36 7.64 -12.31
CA ILE A 105 12.80 7.36 -12.39
C ILE A 105 13.53 8.44 -11.58
N LEU A 106 14.25 8.02 -10.54
CA LEU A 106 15.03 8.92 -9.68
C LEU A 106 16.42 9.17 -10.27
N SER A 107 17.08 8.09 -10.67
CA SER A 107 18.34 8.13 -11.40
C SER A 107 18.49 6.85 -12.22
N TYR A 108 19.31 6.95 -13.27
CA TYR A 108 19.71 5.80 -14.06
C TYR A 108 21.19 5.91 -14.36
N ASP A 109 21.98 5.17 -13.60
CA ASP A 109 23.43 5.10 -13.72
C ASP A 109 23.80 3.66 -14.03
N TRP A 110 23.97 3.33 -15.31
CA TRP A 110 24.19 1.95 -15.76
C TRP A 110 25.24 1.20 -14.90
N PRO A 111 24.94 0.01 -14.35
CA PRO A 111 23.76 -0.85 -14.57
C PRO A 111 22.60 -0.65 -13.57
N ILE A 112 22.59 0.44 -12.81
CA ILE A 112 21.66 0.69 -11.71
C ILE A 112 20.51 1.60 -12.17
N LEU A 113 19.28 1.11 -12.01
CA LEU A 113 18.05 1.88 -12.18
C LEU A 113 17.41 2.13 -10.82
N GLU A 114 17.28 3.40 -10.46
CA GLU A 114 16.60 3.82 -9.23
C GLU A 114 15.21 4.37 -9.55
N LEU A 115 14.19 3.75 -8.97
CA LEU A 115 12.79 4.17 -9.09
C LEU A 115 12.26 4.66 -7.75
N VAL A 116 11.46 5.71 -7.76
CA VAL A 116 10.66 6.17 -6.63
C VAL A 116 9.46 5.25 -6.51
N SER A 117 9.48 4.43 -5.48
CA SER A 117 8.31 3.71 -4.99
C SER A 117 7.84 4.49 -3.77
N TYR A 118 6.67 5.11 -3.82
CA TYR A 118 6.11 5.92 -2.73
C TYR A 118 6.02 5.16 -1.38
N SER A 119 5.30 5.72 -0.40
CA SER A 119 5.04 5.05 0.88
C SER A 119 4.66 3.56 0.69
N TYR A 120 5.13 2.70 1.59
CA TYR A 120 4.86 1.24 1.59
C TYR A 120 5.63 0.40 0.56
N SER A 121 6.65 0.96 -0.08
CA SER A 121 7.64 0.27 -0.93
C SER A 121 7.98 -1.17 -0.49
N LYS A 122 8.38 -1.37 0.77
CA LYS A 122 8.75 -2.68 1.32
C LYS A 122 7.61 -3.71 1.30
N TRP A 123 6.37 -3.27 1.48
CA TRP A 123 5.20 -4.16 1.49
C TRP A 123 4.78 -4.55 0.08
N ILE A 124 4.78 -3.58 -0.84
CA ILE A 124 4.57 -3.82 -2.27
C ILE A 124 5.58 -4.84 -2.78
N VAL A 125 6.85 -4.71 -2.37
CA VAL A 125 7.91 -5.66 -2.73
C VAL A 125 7.65 -7.08 -2.25
N LYS A 126 7.10 -7.26 -1.04
CA LYS A 126 6.73 -8.61 -0.56
C LYS A 126 5.68 -9.25 -1.46
N ARG A 127 4.71 -8.46 -1.93
CA ARG A 127 3.63 -8.90 -2.83
C ARG A 127 4.17 -9.18 -4.23
N LEU A 128 4.91 -8.23 -4.80
CA LEU A 128 5.58 -8.38 -6.09
C LEU A 128 6.47 -9.63 -6.10
N ARG A 129 7.29 -9.85 -5.07
CA ARG A 129 8.12 -11.05 -4.94
C ARG A 129 7.31 -12.34 -4.97
N LYS A 130 6.17 -12.36 -4.26
CA LYS A 130 5.32 -13.54 -4.14
C LYS A 130 4.64 -13.88 -5.46
N HIS A 131 4.08 -12.88 -6.14
CA HIS A 131 3.21 -13.08 -7.31
C HIS A 131 3.95 -13.13 -8.64
N THR A 132 5.13 -12.52 -8.74
CA THR A 132 5.95 -12.59 -9.98
C THR A 132 7.01 -13.70 -9.93
N HIS A 133 6.97 -14.56 -8.91
CA HIS A 133 7.95 -15.64 -8.67
C HIS A 133 9.41 -15.14 -8.67
N MET A 134 9.66 -13.99 -8.03
CA MET A 134 11.00 -13.39 -8.00
C MET A 134 12.04 -14.41 -7.48
N PRO A 135 13.11 -14.67 -8.26
CA PRO A 135 14.15 -15.59 -7.83
C PRO A 135 14.86 -15.10 -6.57
N SER A 136 15.10 -16.00 -5.62
CA SER A 136 15.66 -15.66 -4.31
C SER A 136 17.07 -15.04 -4.38
N TRP A 137 17.83 -15.31 -5.44
CA TRP A 137 19.17 -14.76 -5.66
C TRP A 137 19.16 -13.28 -6.03
N VAL A 138 18.11 -12.77 -6.67
CA VAL A 138 17.96 -11.36 -7.05
C VAL A 138 17.95 -10.46 -5.80
N PHE A 139 17.24 -10.91 -4.76
CA PHE A 139 17.11 -10.16 -3.51
C PHE A 139 18.32 -10.29 -2.58
N LYS A 140 19.08 -11.39 -2.68
CA LYS A 140 20.24 -11.66 -1.81
C LYS A 140 21.50 -10.92 -2.27
N ARG A 141 21.61 -10.55 -3.55
CA ARG A 141 22.77 -9.83 -4.08
C ARG A 141 22.71 -8.36 -3.67
N LYS A 142 23.74 -7.89 -2.97
CA LYS A 142 23.98 -6.45 -2.81
C LYS A 142 24.22 -5.85 -4.20
N LEU A 143 23.63 -4.69 -4.45
CA LEU A 143 23.89 -3.91 -5.66
C LEU A 143 25.39 -3.63 -5.72
N ARG A 144 26.05 -4.11 -6.76
CA ARG A 144 27.46 -3.79 -6.97
C ARG A 144 27.51 -2.45 -7.68
N LYS A 145 28.11 -1.44 -7.02
CA LYS A 145 28.56 -0.26 -7.74
C LYS A 145 29.65 -0.73 -8.71
N THR A 146 29.47 -0.46 -9.99
CA THR A 146 30.58 -0.45 -10.93
C THR A 146 31.51 0.67 -10.48
N THR A 147 32.62 0.31 -9.83
CA THR A 147 33.75 1.23 -9.70
C THR A 147 34.27 1.47 -11.11
N GLY A 148 33.90 2.62 -11.67
CA GLY A 148 34.61 3.21 -12.82
C GLY A 148 35.96 3.73 -12.39
#